data_AF-A0A0B7NKU7-F1
#
_entry.id   AF-A0A0B7NKU7-F1
#
_cell.length_a   1.000
_cell.length_b   1.000
_cell.length_c   1.000
_cell.angle_alpha   90.00
_cell.angle_beta   90.00
_cell.angle_gamma   90.00
#
_symmetry.space_group_name_H-M   'P 1'
#
loop_
_entity.id
_entity.type
_entity.pdbx_description
1 polymer ?
#
loop_
_entity_poly.entity_id
_entity_poly.type
_entity_poly.pdbx_seq_one_letter_code
_entity_poly.pdbx_strand_id
1 'polypeptide(L)'
;MSTIITQTKKNPKLIKQQQQQRAVHLPDVLHLNLRGTCIDLDKNTLVLPETVLRILFPQGLLEDAKEYKSDFDPKMLAYILDHYKSHKSKFLAQHSQFNEDAYLAHAVATGTPLSPLLTRQGVVVLLEELVYFVICENSSSVKQTSLKLLLDQDSIFDANSRPADFVDILRLAGFGMEDKWQVRSQEPNVSSIHSIALASIKYDNRLQIGQKLMMFRNVGGIELFSQSMEKTSRVFRPVNYGVAEAGLLNLFWFE
;
A
#
# COMPACT_ATOMS: atom_id res chain seq x y z
N MET A 1 -0.09 9.46 63.44
CA MET A 1 0.07 9.44 61.98
C MET A 1 -0.78 8.31 61.44
N SER A 2 -1.94 8.65 60.86
CA SER A 2 -3.01 7.71 60.54
C SER A 2 -3.15 7.64 59.02
N THR A 3 -2.71 6.54 58.40
CA THR A 3 -2.88 6.32 56.96
C THR A 3 -4.17 5.55 56.72
N ILE A 4 -5.14 6.20 56.10
CA ILE A 4 -6.40 5.58 55.67
C ILE A 4 -6.09 4.75 54.41
N ILE A 5 -6.28 3.43 54.50
CA ILE A 5 -6.21 2.51 53.36
C ILE A 5 -7.66 2.15 52.99
N THR A 6 -8.18 2.72 51.91
CA THR A 6 -9.49 2.34 51.38
C THR A 6 -9.35 1.01 50.62
N GLN A 7 -9.64 -0.11 51.29
CA GLN A 7 -9.80 -1.40 50.61
C GLN A 7 -11.13 -1.42 49.86
N THR A 8 -11.08 -1.36 48.52
CA THR A 8 -12.25 -1.65 47.68
C THR A 8 -12.32 -3.15 47.45
N LYS A 9 -13.37 -3.77 48.02
CA LYS A 9 -13.70 -5.19 47.81
C LYS A 9 -14.11 -5.38 46.34
N LYS A 10 -13.17 -5.76 45.48
CA LYS A 10 -13.39 -6.01 44.05
C LYS A 10 -14.37 -7.18 43.89
N ASN A 11 -15.57 -6.88 43.41
CA ASN A 11 -16.62 -7.85 43.16
C ASN A 11 -16.40 -8.47 41.75
N PRO A 12 -16.09 -9.77 41.62
CA PRO A 12 -15.70 -10.37 40.33
C PRO A 12 -16.83 -10.45 39.29
N LYS A 13 -18.06 -10.08 39.65
CA LYS A 13 -19.22 -10.05 38.75
C LYS A 13 -19.33 -8.77 37.91
N LEU A 14 -18.66 -7.68 38.30
CA LEU A 14 -18.67 -6.41 37.55
C LEU A 14 -17.60 -6.32 36.46
N ILE A 15 -16.53 -7.12 36.55
CA ILE A 15 -15.48 -7.18 35.51
C ILE A 15 -16.00 -7.88 34.25
N LYS A 16 -16.97 -8.81 34.38
CA LYS A 16 -17.56 -9.51 33.24
C LYS A 16 -18.53 -8.67 32.40
N GLN A 17 -18.97 -7.51 32.87
CA GLN A 17 -19.85 -6.61 32.10
C GLN A 17 -19.12 -5.43 31.45
N GLN A 18 -17.89 -5.10 31.87
CA GLN A 18 -17.08 -4.07 31.21
C GLN A 18 -16.12 -4.61 30.13
N GLN A 19 -16.04 -5.94 29.98
CA GLN A 19 -15.32 -6.62 28.89
C GLN A 19 -16.24 -7.17 27.79
N GLN A 20 -17.53 -6.81 27.80
CA GLN A 20 -18.36 -6.92 26.59
C GLN A 20 -17.94 -5.84 25.59
N GLN A 21 -16.85 -6.16 24.88
CA GLN A 21 -16.69 -5.91 23.47
C GLN A 21 -17.22 -4.55 22.98
N ARG A 22 -16.35 -3.53 22.97
CA ARG A 22 -16.31 -2.64 21.79
C ARG A 22 -15.76 -3.45 20.62
N ALA A 23 -16.50 -4.46 20.18
CA ALA A 23 -16.29 -5.02 18.86
C ALA A 23 -16.77 -3.94 17.91
N VAL A 24 -15.84 -3.26 17.25
CA VAL A 24 -16.16 -2.32 16.18
C VAL A 24 -16.94 -3.13 15.15
N HIS A 25 -18.27 -2.94 15.10
CA HIS A 25 -19.13 -3.70 14.20
C HIS A 25 -19.04 -3.03 12.84
N LEU A 26 -17.98 -3.37 12.10
CA LEU A 26 -17.81 -2.87 10.74
C LEU A 26 -18.93 -3.42 9.84
N PRO A 27 -19.61 -2.58 9.06
CA PRO A 27 -20.61 -3.02 8.08
C PRO A 27 -20.06 -4.09 7.13
N ASP A 28 -20.93 -4.99 6.67
CA ASP A 28 -20.53 -6.04 5.72
C ASP A 28 -20.16 -5.47 4.35
N VAL A 29 -20.75 -4.33 3.97
CA VAL A 29 -20.46 -3.59 2.74
C VAL A 29 -20.17 -2.12 3.10
N LEU A 30 -19.06 -1.61 2.57
CA LEU A 30 -18.67 -0.21 2.65
C LEU A 30 -18.92 0.47 1.31
N HIS A 31 -19.73 1.52 1.31
CA HIS A 31 -19.99 2.34 0.13
C HIS A 31 -18.91 3.42 0.00
N LEU A 32 -18.08 3.34 -1.03
CA LEU A 32 -17.07 4.35 -1.37
C LEU A 32 -17.54 5.23 -2.51
N ASN A 33 -17.29 6.52 -2.40
CA ASN A 33 -17.47 7.49 -3.47
C ASN A 33 -16.12 8.11 -3.82
N LEU A 34 -15.62 7.71 -4.99
CA LEU A 34 -14.33 8.08 -5.53
C LEU A 34 -14.54 9.02 -6.71
N ARG A 35 -14.44 10.32 -6.47
CA ARG A 35 -14.65 11.37 -7.49
C ARG A 35 -16.00 11.26 -8.21
N GLY A 36 -17.05 10.89 -7.49
CA GLY A 36 -18.39 10.66 -8.04
C GLY A 36 -18.64 9.25 -8.58
N THR A 37 -17.63 8.36 -8.57
CA THR A 37 -17.80 6.95 -8.90
C THR A 37 -18.06 6.16 -7.63
N CYS A 38 -19.23 5.53 -7.52
CA CYS A 38 -19.56 4.69 -6.38
C CYS A 38 -19.00 3.27 -6.57
N ILE A 39 -18.26 2.78 -5.58
CA ILE A 39 -17.72 1.42 -5.52
C ILE A 39 -18.09 0.82 -4.17
N ASP A 40 -18.70 -0.36 -4.19
CA ASP A 40 -19.03 -1.11 -2.98
C ASP A 40 -17.90 -2.09 -2.66
N LEU A 41 -17.38 -2.03 -1.43
CA LEU A 41 -16.39 -2.96 -0.91
C LEU A 41 -16.99 -3.87 0.14
N ASP A 42 -16.91 -5.17 -0.09
CA ASP A 42 -17.25 -6.15 0.94
C ASP A 42 -16.17 -6.18 2.02
N LYS A 43 -16.55 -6.52 3.25
CA LYS A 43 -15.62 -6.78 4.35
C LYS A 43 -14.52 -7.77 4.00
N ASN A 44 -14.80 -8.75 3.15
CA ASN A 44 -13.81 -9.73 2.70
C ASN A 44 -12.83 -9.17 1.65
N THR A 45 -13.13 -8.01 1.07
CA THR A 45 -12.26 -7.29 0.12
C THR A 45 -11.41 -6.20 0.77
N LEU A 46 -11.64 -5.90 2.05
CA LEU A 46 -10.82 -4.99 2.87
C LEU A 46 -9.40 -5.49 3.16
N VAL A 47 -9.00 -6.62 2.59
CA VAL A 47 -7.63 -7.14 2.63
C VAL A 47 -6.74 -6.35 1.64
N LEU A 48 -6.91 -5.03 1.60
CA LEU A 48 -6.09 -4.10 0.83
C LEU A 48 -4.85 -3.73 1.63
N PRO A 49 -3.75 -3.30 0.99
CA PRO A 49 -2.59 -2.76 1.68
C PRO A 49 -2.97 -1.61 2.61
N GLU A 50 -2.36 -1.58 3.80
CA GLU A 50 -2.59 -0.55 4.80
C GLU A 50 -2.48 0.87 4.21
N THR A 51 -1.54 1.09 3.31
CA THR A 51 -1.37 2.38 2.63
C THR A 51 -2.56 2.75 1.76
N VAL A 52 -3.11 1.80 1.01
CA VAL A 52 -4.32 2.03 0.20
C VAL A 52 -5.50 2.33 1.13
N LEU A 53 -5.63 1.56 2.22
CA LEU A 53 -6.68 1.80 3.22
C LEU A 53 -6.54 3.19 3.87
N ARG A 54 -5.32 3.63 4.17
CA ARG A 54 -5.07 4.95 4.77
C ARG A 54 -5.43 6.09 3.82
N ILE A 55 -5.26 5.89 2.51
CA ILE A 55 -5.66 6.88 1.48
C ILE A 55 -7.18 6.85 1.26
N LEU A 56 -7.80 5.67 1.26
CA LEU A 56 -9.26 5.52 1.11
C LEU A 56 -10.02 6.02 2.35
N PHE A 57 -9.46 5.82 3.54
CA PHE A 57 -10.07 6.15 4.83
C PHE A 57 -9.15 7.07 5.63
N PRO A 58 -8.94 8.33 5.21
CA PRO A 58 -8.03 9.24 5.90
C PRO A 58 -8.46 9.54 7.35
N GLN A 59 -9.75 9.45 7.64
CA GLN A 59 -10.33 9.62 8.97
C GLN A 59 -10.51 8.28 9.71
N GLY A 60 -10.08 7.17 9.10
CA GLY A 60 -10.41 5.82 9.54
C GLY A 60 -11.83 5.41 9.18
N LEU A 61 -12.20 4.21 9.63
CA LEU A 61 -13.53 3.65 9.45
C LEU A 61 -14.44 4.12 10.60
N LEU A 62 -15.54 4.78 10.25
CA LEU A 62 -16.51 5.35 11.18
C LEU A 62 -17.76 4.45 11.19
N GLU A 63 -18.23 4.05 12.37
CA GLU A 63 -19.33 3.08 12.51
C GLU A 63 -20.65 3.58 11.88
N ASP A 64 -20.91 4.89 11.89
CA ASP A 64 -22.17 5.49 11.39
C ASP A 64 -22.08 6.09 9.99
N ALA A 65 -20.96 5.89 9.28
CA ALA A 65 -20.78 6.44 7.94
C ALA A 65 -21.60 5.65 6.90
N LYS A 66 -22.56 6.33 6.26
CA LYS A 66 -23.33 5.76 5.13
C LYS A 66 -22.50 5.66 3.84
N GLU A 67 -21.56 6.59 3.66
CA GLU A 67 -20.74 6.71 2.46
C GLU A 67 -19.38 7.29 2.86
N TYR A 68 -18.31 6.70 2.33
CA TYR A 68 -16.94 7.15 2.50
C TYR A 68 -16.48 7.87 1.25
N LYS A 69 -16.08 9.14 1.40
CA LYS A 69 -15.57 9.95 0.30
C LYS A 69 -14.06 9.97 0.34
N SER A 70 -13.44 9.68 -0.81
CA SER A 70 -12.00 9.77 -0.99
C SER A 70 -11.69 10.34 -2.36
N ASP A 71 -10.60 11.09 -2.45
CA ASP A 71 -10.08 11.61 -3.71
C ASP A 71 -9.28 10.56 -4.48
N PHE A 72 -9.20 9.31 -4.02
CA PHE A 72 -8.47 8.24 -4.72
C PHE A 72 -9.03 7.95 -6.12
N ASP A 73 -8.17 7.57 -7.07
CA ASP A 73 -8.60 7.29 -8.44
C ASP A 73 -9.42 5.97 -8.49
N PRO A 74 -10.69 6.01 -8.93
CA PRO A 74 -11.52 4.81 -9.02
C PRO A 74 -10.93 3.74 -9.97
N LYS A 75 -10.22 4.14 -11.04
CA LYS A 75 -9.59 3.19 -11.97
C LYS A 75 -8.44 2.43 -11.30
N MET A 76 -7.65 3.12 -10.48
CA MET A 76 -6.58 2.49 -9.72
C MET A 76 -7.13 1.50 -8.70
N LEU A 77 -8.19 1.88 -7.97
CA LEU A 77 -8.80 0.96 -7.02
C LEU A 77 -9.38 -0.28 -7.73
N ALA A 78 -10.08 -0.09 -8.84
CA ALA A 78 -10.60 -1.20 -9.63
C ALA A 78 -9.49 -2.16 -10.09
N TYR A 79 -8.36 -1.61 -10.56
CA TYR A 79 -7.19 -2.41 -10.97
C TYR A 79 -6.59 -3.20 -9.80
N ILE A 80 -6.43 -2.58 -8.62
CA ILE A 80 -5.96 -3.26 -7.41
C ILE A 80 -6.87 -4.45 -7.06
N LEU A 81 -8.19 -4.21 -7.03
CA LEU A 81 -9.17 -5.22 -6.66
C LEU A 81 -9.20 -6.39 -7.65
N ASP A 82 -9.16 -6.10 -8.96
CA ASP A 82 -9.10 -7.12 -10.00
C ASP A 82 -7.82 -7.95 -9.91
N HIS A 83 -6.68 -7.30 -9.71
CA HIS A 83 -5.41 -7.96 -9.51
C HIS A 83 -5.45 -8.91 -8.31
N TYR A 84 -6.03 -8.50 -7.18
CA TYR A 84 -6.18 -9.36 -6.01
C TYR A 84 -7.09 -10.56 -6.25
N LYS A 85 -8.24 -10.37 -6.91
CA LYS A 85 -9.14 -11.47 -7.26
C LYS A 85 -8.45 -12.50 -8.16
N SER A 86 -7.75 -12.03 -9.20
CA SER A 86 -6.98 -12.87 -10.12
C SER A 86 -5.87 -13.64 -9.40
N HIS A 87 -5.15 -12.98 -8.48
CA HIS A 87 -4.04 -13.62 -7.78
C HIS A 87 -4.48 -14.59 -6.69
N LYS A 88 -5.53 -14.28 -5.94
CA LYS A 88 -6.09 -15.19 -4.95
C LYS A 88 -6.50 -16.53 -5.58
N SER A 89 -7.14 -16.49 -6.74
CA SER A 89 -7.53 -17.73 -7.44
C SER A 89 -6.31 -18.55 -7.91
N LYS A 90 -5.28 -17.89 -8.47
CA LYS A 90 -4.03 -18.55 -8.89
C LYS A 90 -3.26 -19.14 -7.71
N PHE A 91 -3.20 -18.41 -6.59
CA PHE A 91 -2.52 -18.88 -5.39
C PHE A 91 -3.23 -20.06 -4.79
N LEU A 92 -4.56 -20.03 -4.65
CA LEU A 92 -5.30 -21.19 -4.14
C LEU A 92 -5.05 -22.45 -4.99
N ALA A 93 -4.95 -22.31 -6.31
CA ALA A 93 -4.64 -23.41 -7.22
C ALA A 93 -3.20 -23.93 -7.09
N GLN A 94 -2.24 -23.09 -6.72
CA GLN A 94 -0.84 -23.48 -6.51
C GLN A 94 -0.59 -24.00 -5.08
N HIS A 95 -1.29 -23.43 -4.09
CA HIS A 95 -1.09 -23.71 -2.68
C HIS A 95 -1.82 -24.95 -2.20
N SER A 96 -2.71 -25.54 -3.00
CA SER A 96 -3.23 -26.89 -2.76
C SER A 96 -2.13 -27.97 -2.71
N GLN A 97 -0.89 -27.66 -3.12
CA GLN A 97 0.28 -28.54 -3.01
C GLN A 97 1.11 -28.32 -1.73
N PHE A 98 0.89 -27.22 -0.99
CA PHE A 98 1.57 -26.95 0.28
C PHE A 98 0.75 -27.52 1.43
N ASN A 99 1.34 -28.44 2.20
CA ASN A 99 0.68 -29.00 3.38
C ASN A 99 0.80 -28.02 4.55
N GLU A 100 -0.08 -27.03 4.58
CA GLU A 100 -0.16 -26.02 5.64
C GLU A 100 -0.34 -26.68 7.02
N ASP A 101 -1.17 -27.72 7.12
CA ASP A 101 -1.41 -28.45 8.36
C ASP A 101 -0.13 -29.07 8.94
N ALA A 102 0.73 -29.63 8.08
CA ALA A 102 2.02 -30.16 8.51
C ALA A 102 2.98 -29.06 8.98
N TYR A 103 2.95 -27.89 8.33
CA TYR A 103 3.76 -26.74 8.72
C TYR A 103 3.28 -26.14 10.06
N LEU A 104 1.96 -25.97 10.22
CA LEU A 104 1.33 -25.50 11.45
C LEU A 104 1.62 -26.47 12.62
N ALA A 105 1.45 -27.78 12.39
CA ALA A 105 1.75 -28.81 13.39
C ALA A 105 3.22 -28.78 13.80
N HIS A 106 4.14 -28.61 12.84
CA HIS A 106 5.57 -28.49 13.15
C HIS A 106 5.89 -27.22 13.93
N ALA A 107 5.31 -26.07 13.55
CA ALA A 107 5.51 -24.80 14.26
C ALA A 107 5.00 -24.87 15.71
N VAL A 108 3.83 -25.48 15.93
CA VAL A 108 3.27 -25.72 17.28
C VAL A 108 4.16 -26.67 18.08
N ALA A 109 4.63 -27.76 17.47
CA ALA A 109 5.47 -28.76 18.14
C ALA A 109 6.88 -28.22 18.50
N THR A 110 7.43 -27.31 17.69
CA THR A 110 8.77 -26.74 17.87
C THR A 110 8.78 -25.38 18.58
N GLY A 111 7.60 -24.79 18.82
CA GLY A 111 7.50 -23.41 19.32
C GLY A 111 8.02 -22.36 18.33
N THR A 112 8.13 -22.71 17.04
CA THR A 112 8.60 -21.79 16.00
C THR A 112 7.49 -20.77 15.70
N PRO A 113 7.78 -19.45 15.71
CA PRO A 113 6.77 -18.46 15.38
C PRO A 113 6.30 -18.63 13.93
N LEU A 114 4.98 -18.72 13.74
CA LEU A 114 4.35 -18.76 12.42
C LEU A 114 4.69 -17.47 11.67
N SER A 115 5.46 -17.59 10.60
CA SER A 115 5.78 -16.45 9.75
C SER A 115 4.66 -16.28 8.72
N PRO A 116 3.92 -15.15 8.72
CA PRO A 116 2.92 -14.87 7.69
C PRO A 116 3.50 -14.91 6.27
N LEU A 117 4.82 -14.67 6.16
CA LEU A 117 5.60 -14.79 4.95
C LEU A 117 5.47 -16.17 4.26
N LEU A 118 5.13 -17.23 5.00
CA LEU A 118 5.12 -18.60 4.49
C LEU A 118 3.70 -19.09 4.19
N THR A 119 2.71 -18.65 4.98
CA THR A 119 1.31 -19.09 4.83
C THR A 119 0.47 -18.15 3.96
N ARG A 120 0.90 -16.90 3.75
CA ARG A 120 0.12 -15.89 3.02
C ARG A 120 0.76 -15.48 1.71
N GLN A 121 -0.07 -15.13 0.73
CA GLN A 121 0.44 -14.56 -0.50
C GLN A 121 0.88 -13.11 -0.26
N GLY A 122 2.11 -12.81 -0.69
CA GLY A 122 2.69 -11.48 -0.65
C GLY A 122 2.48 -10.75 -1.98
N VAL A 123 1.99 -9.51 -1.91
CA VAL A 123 1.94 -8.58 -3.04
C VAL A 123 2.63 -7.29 -2.64
N VAL A 124 3.43 -6.75 -3.56
CA VAL A 124 4.00 -5.41 -3.45
C VAL A 124 3.16 -4.47 -4.29
N VAL A 125 2.74 -3.37 -3.67
CA VAL A 125 2.07 -2.28 -4.35
C VAL A 125 2.99 -1.07 -4.34
N LEU A 126 3.30 -0.57 -5.54
CA LEU A 126 4.01 0.67 -5.76
C LEU A 126 3.01 1.75 -6.07
N LEU A 127 3.10 2.84 -5.32
CA LEU A 127 2.34 4.07 -5.54
C LEU A 127 3.33 5.19 -5.83
N GLU A 128 2.97 6.04 -6.78
CA GLU A 128 3.70 7.26 -7.12
C GLU A 128 2.73 8.43 -7.22
N GLU A 129 3.18 9.56 -6.68
CA GLU A 129 2.60 10.88 -6.85
C GLU A 129 3.65 11.83 -7.45
N LEU A 130 3.49 12.09 -8.76
CA LEU A 130 4.35 12.97 -9.52
C LEU A 130 3.73 14.37 -9.63
N VAL A 131 4.19 15.29 -8.78
CA VAL A 131 3.75 16.68 -8.77
C VAL A 131 4.61 17.53 -9.70
N TYR A 132 4.01 18.04 -10.77
CA TYR A 132 4.72 18.75 -11.82
C TYR A 132 4.33 20.23 -11.88
N PHE A 133 5.28 21.10 -12.23
CA PHE A 133 5.04 22.53 -12.38
C PHE A 133 5.57 23.00 -13.73
N VAL A 134 4.88 23.97 -14.32
CA VAL A 134 5.25 24.54 -15.63
C VAL A 134 5.49 26.03 -15.45
N ILE A 135 6.75 26.43 -15.56
CA ILE A 135 7.17 27.84 -15.45
C ILE A 135 7.28 28.39 -16.88
N CYS A 136 6.22 29.03 -17.37
CA CYS A 136 6.14 29.65 -18.70
C CYS A 136 5.19 30.85 -18.67
N GLU A 137 5.44 31.84 -19.54
CA GLU A 137 4.57 33.02 -19.70
C GLU A 137 3.22 32.66 -20.34
N ASN A 138 3.22 31.75 -21.33
CA ASN A 138 2.01 31.16 -21.93
C ASN A 138 1.82 29.73 -21.43
N SER A 139 0.98 29.54 -20.42
CA SER A 139 1.01 28.33 -19.60
C SER A 139 0.12 27.18 -20.09
N SER A 140 -0.96 27.43 -20.84
CA SER A 140 -1.99 26.39 -21.08
C SER A 140 -1.55 25.29 -22.06
N SER A 141 -1.04 25.65 -23.25
CA SER A 141 -0.60 24.68 -24.26
C SER A 141 0.67 23.93 -23.83
N VAL A 142 1.61 24.64 -23.19
CA VAL A 142 2.83 24.05 -22.65
C VAL A 142 2.46 23.07 -21.54
N LYS A 143 1.56 23.43 -20.62
CA LYS A 143 1.12 22.52 -19.54
C LYS A 143 0.50 21.23 -20.06
N GLN A 144 -0.34 21.29 -21.10
CA GLN A 144 -0.94 20.10 -21.69
C GLN A 144 0.10 19.22 -22.40
N THR A 145 1.03 19.83 -23.14
CA THR A 145 2.11 19.11 -23.83
C THR A 145 3.06 18.44 -22.83
N SER A 146 3.43 19.19 -21.80
CA SER A 146 4.21 18.74 -20.64
C SER A 146 3.59 17.54 -19.96
N LEU A 147 2.30 17.63 -19.64
CA LEU A 147 1.54 16.53 -19.05
C LEU A 147 1.57 15.29 -19.94
N LYS A 148 1.33 15.44 -21.24
CA LYS A 148 1.34 14.31 -22.17
C LYS A 148 2.68 13.59 -22.18
N LEU A 149 3.78 14.34 -22.25
CA LEU A 149 5.13 13.77 -22.19
C LEU A 149 5.40 13.03 -20.88
N LEU A 150 4.93 13.56 -19.74
CA LEU A 150 5.09 12.91 -18.44
C LEU A 150 4.22 11.66 -18.28
N LEU A 151 3.05 11.62 -18.92
CA LEU A 151 2.21 10.42 -18.98
C LEU A 151 2.87 9.33 -19.84
N ASP A 152 3.56 9.72 -20.92
CA ASP A 152 4.30 8.81 -21.80
C ASP A 152 5.58 8.26 -21.13
N GLN A 153 6.13 8.96 -20.14
CA GLN A 153 7.21 8.48 -19.26
C GLN A 153 6.64 7.54 -18.19
N ASP A 154 6.36 6.31 -18.60
CA ASP A 154 5.64 5.30 -17.81
C ASP A 154 6.53 4.19 -17.22
N SER A 155 7.85 4.27 -17.37
CA SER A 155 8.78 3.27 -16.81
C SER A 155 8.82 3.31 -15.28
N ILE A 156 8.77 2.13 -14.63
CA ILE A 156 8.96 2.02 -13.18
C ILE A 156 10.43 2.34 -12.83
N PHE A 157 11.37 1.84 -13.62
CA PHE A 157 12.80 2.05 -13.42
C PHE A 157 13.33 3.16 -14.32
N ASP A 158 13.28 4.39 -13.85
CA ASP A 158 14.10 5.44 -14.44
C ASP A 158 15.56 5.22 -14.03
N ALA A 159 16.40 4.93 -15.03
CA ALA A 159 17.77 4.40 -14.87
C ALA A 159 18.71 5.24 -13.98
N ASN A 160 18.36 6.50 -13.68
CA ASN A 160 19.24 7.45 -12.99
C ASN A 160 18.71 7.95 -11.64
N SER A 161 17.52 7.52 -11.20
CA SER A 161 16.85 8.16 -10.05
C SER A 161 16.72 7.29 -8.80
N ARG A 162 16.83 5.96 -8.92
CA ARG A 162 16.56 5.03 -7.81
C ARG A 162 17.83 4.43 -7.19
N PRO A 163 17.92 4.33 -5.85
CA PRO A 163 19.03 3.63 -5.20
C PRO A 163 19.13 2.16 -5.64
N ALA A 164 20.35 1.65 -5.84
CA ALA A 164 20.57 0.27 -6.29
C ALA A 164 19.86 -0.76 -5.39
N ASP A 165 19.92 -0.57 -4.07
CA ASP A 165 19.26 -1.47 -3.10
C ASP A 165 17.73 -1.51 -3.28
N PHE A 166 17.13 -0.39 -3.69
CA PHE A 166 15.69 -0.33 -3.95
C PHE A 166 15.34 -1.07 -5.25
N VAL A 167 16.16 -0.89 -6.29
CA VAL A 167 16.01 -1.63 -7.55
C VAL A 167 16.06 -3.14 -7.28
N ASP A 168 17.02 -3.59 -6.46
CA ASP A 168 17.13 -4.99 -6.06
C ASP A 168 15.90 -5.50 -5.34
N ILE A 169 15.34 -4.71 -4.40
CA ILE A 169 14.11 -5.07 -3.68
C ILE A 169 12.94 -5.22 -4.66
N LEU A 170 12.78 -4.29 -5.61
CA LEU A 170 11.70 -4.36 -6.60
C LEU A 170 11.87 -5.56 -7.54
N ARG A 171 13.09 -5.88 -7.95
CA ARG A 171 13.36 -7.06 -8.76
C ARG A 171 13.08 -8.36 -8.01
N LEU A 172 13.44 -8.41 -6.74
CA LEU A 172 13.08 -9.54 -5.86
C LEU A 172 11.56 -9.66 -5.67
N ALA A 173 10.84 -8.53 -5.66
CA ALA A 173 9.38 -8.47 -5.58
C ALA A 173 8.67 -8.99 -6.83
N GLY A 174 9.38 -9.03 -7.97
CA GLY A 174 8.86 -9.53 -9.24
C GLY A 174 8.79 -8.48 -10.36
N PHE A 175 9.26 -7.25 -10.13
CA PHE A 175 9.31 -6.23 -11.18
C PHE A 175 10.51 -6.43 -12.13
N GLY A 176 10.28 -6.33 -13.43
CA GLY A 176 11.28 -6.33 -14.49
C GLY A 176 11.80 -4.91 -14.80
N MET A 177 13.04 -4.79 -15.30
CA MET A 177 13.64 -3.48 -15.60
C MET A 177 12.84 -2.66 -16.62
N GLU A 178 12.12 -3.33 -17.51
CA GLU A 178 11.29 -2.71 -18.55
C GLU A 178 9.82 -2.57 -18.14
N ASP A 179 9.48 -2.89 -16.88
CA ASP A 179 8.11 -2.79 -16.41
C ASP A 179 7.67 -1.34 -16.35
N LYS A 180 6.43 -1.13 -16.76
CA LYS A 180 5.74 0.16 -16.77
C LYS A 180 4.70 0.24 -15.68
N TRP A 181 4.33 1.45 -15.31
CA TRP A 181 3.17 1.72 -14.49
C TRP A 181 1.92 1.16 -15.16
N GLN A 182 1.14 0.38 -14.42
CA GLN A 182 0.02 -0.38 -14.98
C GLN A 182 -1.23 0.49 -15.07
N VAL A 183 -1.40 1.40 -14.13
CA VAL A 183 -2.33 2.53 -14.25
C VAL A 183 -1.55 3.80 -13.95
N ARG A 184 -1.65 4.79 -14.84
CA ARG A 184 -1.06 6.11 -14.72
C ARG A 184 -2.05 7.14 -15.24
N SER A 185 -2.41 8.13 -14.42
CA SER A 185 -3.44 9.10 -14.77
C SER A 185 -3.16 10.46 -14.14
N GLN A 186 -3.63 11.52 -14.81
CA GLN A 186 -3.59 12.87 -14.25
C GLN A 186 -4.65 13.00 -13.15
N GLU A 187 -4.27 13.65 -12.06
CA GLU A 187 -5.21 14.11 -11.05
C GLU A 187 -6.07 15.30 -11.52
N PRO A 188 -7.40 15.26 -11.33
CA PRO A 188 -8.27 16.38 -11.64
C PRO A 188 -7.91 17.61 -10.80
N ASN A 189 -7.95 18.79 -11.43
CA ASN A 189 -7.81 20.10 -10.77
C ASN A 189 -6.43 20.40 -10.14
N VAL A 190 -5.48 19.47 -10.18
CA VAL A 190 -4.11 19.66 -9.71
C VAL A 190 -3.09 19.27 -10.77
N SER A 191 -1.85 19.72 -10.61
CA SER A 191 -0.74 19.34 -11.51
C SER A 191 -0.02 18.14 -10.93
N SER A 192 -0.73 17.02 -10.80
CA SER A 192 -0.19 15.76 -10.30
C SER A 192 -0.56 14.61 -11.23
N ILE A 193 0.31 13.59 -11.28
CA ILE A 193 0.06 12.31 -11.93
C ILE A 193 0.18 11.25 -10.85
N HIS A 194 -0.83 10.41 -10.72
CA HIS A 194 -0.75 9.22 -9.89
C HIS A 194 -0.42 8.00 -10.75
N SER A 195 0.36 7.10 -10.16
CA SER A 195 0.71 5.83 -10.80
C SER A 195 0.63 4.68 -9.82
N ILE A 196 0.26 3.52 -10.33
CA ILE A 196 0.26 2.28 -9.56
C ILE A 196 0.86 1.13 -10.36
N ALA A 197 1.64 0.31 -9.66
CA ALA A 197 2.10 -0.97 -10.15
C ALA A 197 2.05 -2.02 -9.05
N LEU A 198 1.63 -3.24 -9.39
CA LEU A 198 1.53 -4.38 -8.49
C LEU A 198 2.42 -5.51 -9.02
N ALA A 199 3.09 -6.18 -8.09
CA ALA A 199 3.83 -7.41 -8.36
C ALA A 199 3.55 -8.44 -7.27
N SER A 200 3.38 -9.69 -7.70
CA SER A 200 3.18 -10.83 -6.82
C SER A 200 4.50 -11.48 -6.47
N ILE A 201 4.74 -11.67 -5.18
CA ILE A 201 6.00 -12.23 -4.70
C ILE A 201 5.99 -13.75 -4.90
N LYS A 202 7.00 -14.23 -5.63
CA LYS A 202 7.26 -15.66 -5.79
C LYS A 202 7.59 -16.29 -4.44
N TYR A 203 7.09 -17.51 -4.21
CA TYR A 203 7.22 -18.22 -2.93
C TYR A 203 8.67 -18.26 -2.42
N ASP A 204 9.61 -18.62 -3.29
CA ASP A 204 11.04 -18.74 -2.94
C ASP A 204 11.69 -17.44 -2.47
N ASN A 205 11.14 -16.28 -2.89
CA ASN A 205 11.71 -14.97 -2.58
C ASN A 205 11.10 -14.33 -1.31
N ARG A 206 10.04 -14.91 -0.73
CA ARG A 206 9.23 -14.27 0.34
C ARG A 206 10.02 -13.93 1.60
N LEU A 207 10.90 -14.84 2.04
CA LEU A 207 11.72 -14.59 3.22
C LEU A 207 12.77 -13.50 2.96
N GLN A 208 13.45 -13.59 1.81
CA GLN A 208 14.50 -12.67 1.44
C GLN A 208 13.97 -11.24 1.26
N ILE A 209 12.83 -11.08 0.59
CA ILE A 209 12.20 -9.76 0.43
C ILE A 209 11.68 -9.23 1.76
N GLY A 210 11.07 -10.07 2.60
CA GLY A 210 10.61 -9.67 3.93
C GLY A 210 11.75 -9.13 4.79
N GLN A 211 12.89 -9.82 4.79
CA GLN A 211 14.10 -9.37 5.49
C GLN A 211 14.64 -8.06 4.91
N LYS A 212 14.81 -7.96 3.58
CA LYS A 212 15.31 -6.74 2.94
C LYS A 212 14.40 -5.54 3.18
N LEU A 213 13.08 -5.72 3.14
CA LEU A 213 12.12 -4.65 3.41
C LEU A 213 12.12 -4.20 4.87
N MET A 214 12.28 -5.14 5.83
CA MET A 214 12.43 -4.76 7.24
C MET A 214 13.70 -3.95 7.46
N MET A 215 14.82 -4.35 6.84
CA MET A 215 16.06 -3.58 6.89
C MET A 215 15.87 -2.20 6.26
N PHE A 216 15.21 -2.13 5.11
CA PHE A 216 14.93 -0.89 4.41
C PHE A 216 14.09 0.08 5.26
N ARG A 217 13.07 -0.40 5.98
CA ARG A 217 12.27 0.44 6.89
C ARG A 217 13.05 0.92 8.11
N ASN A 218 13.87 0.06 8.71
CA ASN A 218 14.62 0.39 9.94
C ASN A 218 15.81 1.33 9.70
N VAL A 219 16.36 1.38 8.48
CA VAL A 219 17.50 2.25 8.13
C VAL A 219 17.04 3.63 7.64
N GLY A 220 15.79 4.02 7.91
CA GLY A 220 15.26 5.32 7.45
C GLY A 220 15.06 5.38 5.92
N GLY A 221 14.89 4.24 5.26
CA GLY A 221 14.70 4.15 3.81
C GLY A 221 13.49 4.94 3.28
N ILE A 222 12.50 5.23 4.13
CA ILE A 222 11.36 6.12 3.81
C ILE A 222 11.81 7.60 3.81
N GLU A 223 12.65 8.04 4.76
CA GLU A 223 13.18 9.41 4.81
C GLU A 223 14.27 9.67 3.76
N LEU A 224 15.11 8.66 3.48
CA LEU A 224 16.10 8.72 2.40
C LEU A 224 15.45 8.81 1.01
N PHE A 225 14.25 8.27 0.83
CA PHE A 225 13.50 8.37 -0.43
C PHE A 225 13.01 9.79 -0.70
N SER A 226 12.50 10.49 0.33
CA SER A 226 12.16 11.91 0.23
C SER A 226 13.38 12.76 -0.17
N GLN A 227 14.56 12.52 0.44
CA GLN A 227 15.79 13.25 0.13
C GLN A 227 16.45 12.90 -1.21
N SER A 228 16.37 11.64 -1.67
CA SER A 228 16.96 11.22 -2.96
C SER A 228 16.14 11.72 -4.15
N MET A 229 14.82 11.83 -3.99
CA MET A 229 13.90 12.42 -4.98
C MET A 229 14.06 13.95 -5.06
N GLU A 230 14.35 14.64 -3.95
CA GLU A 230 14.72 16.06 -3.98
C GLU A 230 15.98 16.32 -4.83
N LYS A 231 16.93 15.39 -4.91
CA LYS A 231 18.16 15.56 -5.70
C LYS A 231 17.98 15.37 -7.21
N THR A 232 16.96 14.63 -7.66
CA THR A 232 16.67 14.46 -9.09
C THR A 232 15.96 15.68 -9.72
N SER A 233 15.66 16.70 -8.92
CA SER A 233 15.13 18.00 -9.35
C SER A 233 16.14 18.92 -10.07
N ARG A 234 17.41 18.51 -10.18
CA ARG A 234 18.45 19.29 -10.85
C ARG A 234 19.01 18.52 -12.03
N VAL A 235 18.45 18.83 -13.20
CA VAL A 235 19.09 18.92 -14.53
C VAL A 235 18.06 18.43 -15.55
N PHE A 236 17.26 19.36 -16.07
CA PHE A 236 16.93 19.50 -17.49
C PHE A 236 16.02 20.73 -17.66
N ARG A 237 16.54 21.81 -18.26
CA ARG A 237 15.67 22.81 -18.90
C ARG A 237 15.47 22.41 -20.36
N PRO A 238 14.26 22.58 -20.93
CA PRO A 238 13.15 23.34 -20.41
C PRO A 238 11.93 22.46 -20.14
N VAL A 239 11.94 21.60 -19.11
CA VAL A 239 10.79 21.52 -18.19
C VAL A 239 11.31 20.97 -16.86
N ASN A 240 11.36 21.83 -15.83
CA ASN A 240 11.68 21.38 -14.49
C ASN A 240 10.42 20.70 -13.93
N TYR A 241 10.46 19.39 -13.72
CA TYR A 241 9.46 18.70 -12.91
C TYR A 241 10.12 18.19 -11.64
N GLY A 242 9.42 18.30 -10.52
CA GLY A 242 9.80 17.62 -9.30
C GLY A 242 9.06 16.28 -9.22
N VAL A 243 9.68 15.27 -8.65
CA VAL A 243 8.95 14.09 -8.17
C VAL A 243 8.77 14.33 -6.67
N ALA A 244 7.55 14.63 -6.22
CA ALA A 244 7.31 14.91 -4.80
C ALA A 244 7.29 13.61 -3.98
N GLU A 245 6.80 12.50 -4.55
CA GLU A 245 6.80 11.21 -3.87
C GLU A 245 6.70 10.05 -4.88
N ALA A 246 7.82 9.46 -5.29
CA ALA A 246 7.79 8.17 -5.98
C ALA A 246 8.24 7.05 -5.04
N GLY A 247 7.32 6.16 -4.69
CA GLY A 247 7.67 4.87 -4.11
C GLY A 247 7.35 4.72 -2.63
N LEU A 248 6.08 4.87 -2.26
CA LEU A 248 5.59 4.21 -1.04
C LEU A 248 5.59 2.69 -1.28
N LEU A 249 6.71 2.04 -0.94
CA LEU A 249 6.87 0.59 -0.97
C LEU A 249 6.11 -0.03 0.21
N ASN A 250 4.97 -0.66 -0.09
CA ASN A 250 4.20 -1.38 0.92
C ASN A 250 4.07 -2.85 0.55
N LEU A 251 4.57 -3.67 1.48
CA LEU A 251 4.44 -5.10 1.44
C LEU A 251 3.21 -5.50 2.20
N PHE A 252 2.38 -6.31 1.56
CA PHE A 252 1.13 -6.73 2.12
C PHE A 252 0.92 -8.23 1.95
N TRP A 253 0.43 -8.88 3.01
CA TRP A 253 0.21 -10.32 3.10
C TRP A 253 -1.28 -10.60 3.23
N PHE A 254 -1.82 -11.46 2.36
CA PHE A 254 -3.24 -11.82 2.38
C PHE A 254 -3.48 -13.34 2.43
N GLU A 255 -4.69 -13.70 2.89
CA GLU A 255 -5.21 -15.07 3.02
C GLU A 255 -5.80 -15.62 1.71
#